data_AF-R1ICE0-F1
#
_entry.id   AF-R1ICE0-F1
#
_cell.length_a   1.000
_cell.length_b   1.000
_cell.length_c   1.000
_cell.angle_alpha   90.00
_cell.angle_beta   90.00
_cell.angle_gamma   90.00
#
_symmetry.space_group_name_H-M   'P 1'
#
loop_
_entity.id
_entity.type
_entity.pdbx_description
1 polymer ?
#
loop_
_entity_poly.entity_id
_entity_poly.type
_entity_poly.pdbx_seq_one_letter_code
_entity_poly.pdbx_strand_id
1 'polypeptide(L)'
;MTVGWIDAGNGCAGDMLLAALVDAGADFDGVLAGLARLRLDDVRLTERVVRRHGLRARQVVVEAPETAHARHLPEILELIGSSALPAAAERFATDVFGRLAEAEAAVHGIEPARVHFHEVGALDAIVDIVGCALGLDALGLLDAPVTVSPIAVGDTVTGASSSPSASSPSAQPTM
;
A
#
# COMPACT_ATOMS: atom_id res chain seq x y z
N MET A 1 -2.98 -15.87 -20.61
CA MET A 1 -1.91 -15.16 -19.89
C MET A 1 -2.56 -14.02 -19.15
N THR A 2 -2.47 -14.03 -17.82
CA THR A 2 -3.04 -12.97 -16.96
C THR A 2 -1.97 -11.91 -16.76
N VAL A 3 -2.37 -10.64 -16.77
CA VAL A 3 -1.50 -9.47 -16.50
C VAL A 3 -2.24 -8.56 -15.53
N GLY A 4 -1.55 -8.05 -14.52
CA GLY A 4 -2.05 -7.02 -13.62
C GLY A 4 -1.68 -5.63 -14.10
N TRP A 5 -2.65 -4.73 -14.20
CA TRP A 5 -2.42 -3.29 -14.38
C TRP A 5 -3.01 -2.53 -13.20
N ILE A 6 -2.18 -1.83 -12.44
CA ILE A 6 -2.59 -1.00 -11.31
C ILE A 6 -2.50 0.47 -11.74
N ASP A 7 -3.65 1.13 -11.86
CA ASP A 7 -3.69 2.58 -12.02
C ASP A 7 -3.59 3.25 -10.65
N ALA A 8 -2.37 3.66 -10.31
CA ALA A 8 -2.02 4.35 -9.07
C ALA A 8 -1.72 5.84 -9.29
N GLY A 9 -2.26 6.44 -10.37
CA GLY A 9 -1.97 7.82 -10.75
C GLY A 9 -2.22 8.85 -9.64
N ASN A 10 -3.24 8.62 -8.80
CA ASN A 10 -3.58 9.47 -7.65
C ASN A 10 -3.11 8.89 -6.30
N GLY A 11 -2.18 7.94 -6.32
CA GLY A 11 -1.78 7.16 -5.16
C GLY A 11 -2.73 6.00 -4.85
N CYS A 12 -2.30 5.12 -3.95
CA CYS A 12 -3.07 3.98 -3.48
C CYS A 12 -2.61 3.62 -2.06
N ALA A 13 -3.55 3.59 -1.10
CA ALA A 13 -3.30 3.01 0.22
C ALA A 13 -3.42 1.48 0.18
N GLY A 14 -2.91 0.78 1.19
CA GLY A 14 -2.90 -0.68 1.20
C GLY A 14 -4.32 -1.27 1.25
N ASP A 15 -5.18 -0.73 2.10
CA ASP A 15 -6.61 -1.10 2.16
C ASP A 15 -7.35 -0.85 0.82
N MET A 16 -6.99 0.22 0.10
CA MET A 16 -7.52 0.53 -1.23
C MET A 16 -7.07 -0.49 -2.26
N LEU A 17 -5.80 -0.91 -2.23
CA LEU A 17 -5.28 -1.94 -3.12
C LEU A 17 -5.93 -3.29 -2.83
N LEU A 18 -6.04 -3.67 -1.56
CA LEU A 18 -6.75 -4.88 -1.15
C LEU A 18 -8.21 -4.86 -1.62
N ALA A 19 -8.91 -3.74 -1.43
CA ALA A 19 -10.28 -3.59 -1.91
C ALA A 19 -10.38 -3.74 -3.44
N ALA A 20 -9.41 -3.20 -4.19
CA ALA A 20 -9.36 -3.32 -5.64
C ALA A 20 -9.13 -4.78 -6.09
N LEU A 21 -8.23 -5.52 -5.42
CA LEU A 21 -8.00 -6.94 -5.69
C LEU A 21 -9.26 -7.78 -5.43
N VAL A 22 -9.96 -7.49 -4.35
CA VAL A 22 -11.24 -8.15 -4.01
C VAL A 22 -12.33 -7.78 -5.02
N ASP A 23 -12.44 -6.52 -5.47
CA ASP A 23 -13.39 -6.15 -6.52
C ASP A 23 -13.04 -6.79 -7.88
N ALA A 24 -11.75 -7.08 -8.13
CA ALA A 24 -11.27 -7.80 -9.30
C ALA A 24 -11.51 -9.32 -9.24
N GLY A 25 -11.95 -9.85 -8.10
CA GLY A 25 -12.35 -11.25 -7.94
C GLY A 25 -11.51 -12.07 -6.96
N ALA A 26 -10.60 -11.46 -6.20
CA ALA A 26 -9.94 -12.16 -5.10
C ALA A 26 -10.96 -12.57 -4.02
N ASP A 27 -10.84 -13.79 -3.52
CA ASP A 27 -11.74 -14.31 -2.48
C ASP A 27 -11.45 -13.64 -1.12
N PHE A 28 -12.35 -12.77 -0.68
CA PHE A 28 -12.21 -12.06 0.59
C PHE A 28 -12.22 -13.00 1.79
N ASP A 29 -13.03 -14.06 1.77
CA ASP A 29 -13.07 -15.03 2.87
C ASP A 29 -11.75 -15.82 2.95
N GLY A 30 -11.16 -16.14 1.80
CA GLY A 30 -9.80 -16.69 1.70
C GLY A 30 -8.73 -15.75 2.27
N VAL A 31 -8.80 -14.46 1.98
CA VAL A 31 -7.92 -13.44 2.57
C VAL A 31 -8.08 -13.38 4.09
N LEU A 32 -9.31 -13.32 4.60
CA LEU A 32 -9.59 -13.33 6.04
C LEU A 32 -9.02 -14.58 6.72
N ALA A 33 -9.23 -15.76 6.12
CA ALA A 33 -8.73 -17.02 6.63
C ALA A 33 -7.20 -17.08 6.64
N GLY A 34 -6.53 -16.46 5.68
CA GLY A 34 -5.08 -16.32 5.65
C GLY A 34 -4.57 -15.37 6.75
N LEU A 35 -5.17 -14.18 6.86
CA LEU A 35 -4.81 -13.19 7.89
C LEU A 35 -5.03 -13.72 9.31
N ALA A 36 -6.07 -14.52 9.54
CA ALA A 36 -6.33 -15.14 10.84
C ALA A 36 -5.17 -16.03 11.32
N ARG A 37 -4.34 -16.55 10.41
CA ARG A 37 -3.18 -17.39 10.77
C ARG A 37 -2.04 -16.61 11.42
N LEU A 38 -2.00 -15.29 11.22
CA LEU A 38 -1.07 -14.38 11.90
C LEU A 38 -1.43 -14.20 13.38
N ARG A 39 -2.65 -14.60 13.80
CA ARG A 39 -3.15 -14.46 15.19
C ARG A 39 -3.11 -13.01 15.69
N LEU A 40 -3.59 -12.09 14.86
CA LEU A 40 -3.76 -10.69 15.22
C LEU A 40 -5.12 -10.51 15.90
N ASP A 41 -5.18 -10.76 17.21
CA ASP A 41 -6.45 -10.88 17.97
C ASP A 41 -7.33 -9.61 17.96
N ASP A 42 -6.73 -8.43 17.76
CA ASP A 42 -7.43 -7.14 17.82
C ASP A 42 -7.66 -6.50 16.43
N VAL A 43 -7.53 -7.27 15.35
CA VAL A 43 -7.75 -6.76 13.99
C VAL A 43 -9.08 -7.26 13.45
N ARG A 44 -9.87 -6.34 12.90
CA ARG A 44 -11.12 -6.66 12.20
C ARG A 44 -11.12 -6.06 10.81
N LEU A 45 -11.47 -6.87 9.82
CA LEU A 45 -11.65 -6.45 8.44
C LEU A 45 -13.12 -6.55 8.06
N THR A 46 -13.63 -5.54 7.37
CA THR A 46 -14.95 -5.60 6.75
C THR A 46 -14.86 -5.14 5.32
N GLU A 47 -15.73 -5.67 4.47
CA GLU A 47 -15.87 -5.21 3.09
C GLU A 47 -17.30 -4.80 2.78
N ARG A 48 -17.45 -3.84 1.88
CA ARG A 48 -18.75 -3.41 1.35
C ARG A 48 -18.62 -2.79 -0.03
N VAL A 49 -19.70 -2.81 -0.79
CA VAL A 49 -19.81 -2.03 -2.02
C VAL A 49 -20.19 -0.59 -1.64
N VAL A 50 -19.48 0.39 -2.20
CA VAL A 50 -19.72 1.81 -1.97
C VAL A 50 -19.88 2.55 -3.30
N ARG A 51 -20.44 3.77 -3.22
CA ARG A 51 -20.39 4.75 -4.32
C ARG A 51 -19.59 5.96 -3.87
N ARG A 52 -18.53 6.31 -4.59
CA ARG A 52 -17.72 7.52 -4.36
C ARG A 52 -17.61 8.31 -5.65
N HIS A 53 -17.93 9.60 -5.61
CA HIS A 53 -17.94 10.48 -6.80
C HIS A 53 -18.71 9.89 -8.01
N GLY A 54 -19.81 9.17 -7.75
CA GLY A 54 -20.64 8.55 -8.79
C GLY A 54 -20.20 7.15 -9.23
N LEU A 55 -19.00 6.70 -8.87
CA LEU A 55 -18.43 5.41 -9.27
C LEU A 55 -18.73 4.33 -8.23
N ARG A 56 -19.07 3.11 -8.67
CA ARG A 56 -19.14 1.91 -7.82
C ARG A 56 -17.72 1.47 -7.52
N ALA A 57 -17.42 1.18 -6.26
CA ALA A 57 -16.17 0.59 -5.82
C ALA A 57 -16.41 -0.42 -4.68
N ARG A 58 -15.43 -1.28 -4.44
CA ARG A 58 -15.31 -1.99 -3.17
C ARG A 58 -14.60 -1.09 -2.16
N GLN A 59 -14.98 -1.19 -0.90
CA GLN A 59 -14.23 -0.64 0.21
C GLN A 59 -13.93 -1.77 1.18
N VAL A 60 -12.66 -1.93 1.52
CA VAL A 60 -12.22 -2.69 2.69
C VAL A 60 -11.93 -1.68 3.79
N VAL A 61 -12.29 -2.03 5.02
CA VAL A 61 -11.98 -1.24 6.21
C VAL A 61 -11.24 -2.14 7.18
N VAL A 62 -10.02 -1.72 7.54
CA VAL A 62 -9.21 -2.35 8.58
C VAL A 62 -9.41 -1.58 9.87
N GLU A 63 -10.01 -2.24 10.87
CA GLU A 63 -10.16 -1.74 12.22
C GLU A 63 -9.09 -2.42 13.08
N ALA A 64 -8.10 -1.64 13.53
CA ALA A 64 -7.05 -2.11 14.45
C ALA A 64 -6.86 -1.06 15.55
N PRO A 65 -6.52 -1.46 16.79
CA PRO A 65 -6.18 -0.51 17.84
C PRO A 65 -4.92 0.26 17.44
N GLU A 66 -4.88 1.54 17.82
CA GLU A 66 -3.63 2.30 17.84
C GLU A 66 -2.70 1.66 18.89
N THR A 67 -1.80 0.80 18.43
CA THR A 67 -0.81 0.19 19.31
C THR A 67 0.44 1.05 19.35
N ALA A 68 0.87 1.45 20.55
CA ALA A 68 2.20 2.07 20.76
C ALA A 68 3.37 1.08 20.52
N HIS A 69 3.08 -0.17 20.17
CA HIS A 69 4.05 -1.23 19.95
C HIS A 69 4.49 -1.27 18.48
N ALA A 70 5.48 -0.44 18.16
CA ALA A 70 6.28 -0.60 16.96
C ALA A 70 6.99 -1.96 16.99
N ARG A 71 6.77 -2.79 15.97
CA ARG A 71 7.49 -4.06 15.78
C ARG A 71 8.76 -3.81 14.99
N HIS A 72 9.81 -4.52 15.33
CA HIS A 72 11.00 -4.59 14.50
C HIS A 72 10.82 -5.54 13.32
N LEU A 73 11.64 -5.37 12.29
CA LEU A 73 11.66 -6.28 11.15
C LEU A 73 11.74 -7.76 11.54
N PRO A 74 12.64 -8.21 12.44
CA PRO A 74 12.73 -9.64 12.78
C PRO A 74 11.43 -10.20 13.38
N GLU A 75 10.72 -9.41 14.19
CA GLU A 75 9.44 -9.82 14.77
C GLU A 75 8.36 -10.00 13.70
N ILE A 76 8.32 -9.10 12.71
CA ILE A 76 7.38 -9.18 11.59
C ILE A 76 7.70 -10.40 10.71
N LEU A 77 8.98 -10.66 10.44
CA LEU A 77 9.39 -11.83 9.66
C LEU A 77 9.09 -13.14 10.39
N GLU A 78 9.26 -13.20 11.71
CA GLU A 78 8.90 -14.37 12.53
C GLU A 78 7.39 -14.58 12.58
N LEU A 79 6.62 -13.50 12.74
CA LEU A 79 5.15 -13.53 12.67
C LEU A 79 4.67 -14.12 11.33
N ILE A 80 5.23 -13.64 10.22
CA ILE A 80 4.88 -14.11 8.87
C ILE A 80 5.33 -15.56 8.68
N GLY A 81 6.59 -15.89 8.97
CA GLY A 81 7.15 -17.23 8.76
C GLY A 81 6.50 -18.33 9.61
N SER A 82 5.89 -17.97 10.74
CA SER A 82 5.15 -18.92 11.60
C SER A 82 3.66 -19.06 11.25
N SER A 83 3.14 -18.23 10.35
CA SER A 83 1.70 -18.16 10.03
C SER A 83 1.23 -19.15 8.94
N ALA A 84 2.13 -19.99 8.40
CA ALA A 84 1.80 -21.00 7.40
C ALA A 84 0.96 -20.45 6.23
N LEU A 85 1.32 -19.26 5.72
CA LEU A 85 0.70 -18.65 4.55
C LEU A 85 1.05 -19.44 3.28
N PRO A 86 0.31 -19.24 2.17
CA PRO A 86 0.77 -19.71 0.88
C PRO A 86 2.19 -19.21 0.60
N ALA A 87 3.06 -20.10 0.12
CA ALA A 87 4.49 -19.81 0.04
C ALA A 87 4.80 -18.59 -0.85
N ALA A 88 4.01 -18.33 -1.89
CA ALA A 88 4.16 -17.14 -2.73
C ALA A 88 3.80 -15.85 -1.98
N ALA A 89 2.67 -15.85 -1.26
CA ALA A 89 2.26 -14.72 -0.43
C ALA A 89 3.25 -14.43 0.71
N GLU A 90 3.77 -15.47 1.38
CA GLU A 90 4.80 -15.34 2.41
C GLU A 90 6.09 -14.68 1.87
N ARG A 91 6.60 -15.18 0.74
CA ARG A 91 7.79 -14.62 0.09
C ARG A 91 7.57 -13.17 -0.33
N PHE A 92 6.39 -12.86 -0.88
CA PHE A 92 6.07 -11.50 -1.29
C PHE A 92 6.01 -10.54 -0.10
N ALA A 93 5.29 -10.91 0.96
CA ALA A 93 5.15 -10.07 2.15
C ALA A 93 6.51 -9.84 2.84
N THR A 94 7.34 -10.87 2.97
CA THR A 94 8.68 -10.75 3.57
C THR A 94 9.63 -9.89 2.72
N ASP A 95 9.58 -9.99 1.38
CA ASP A 95 10.34 -9.11 0.48
C ASP A 95 9.91 -7.64 0.61
N VAL A 96 8.59 -7.37 0.69
CA VAL A 96 8.06 -6.02 0.90
C VAL A 96 8.59 -5.42 2.21
N PHE A 97 8.48 -6.14 3.33
CA PHE A 97 9.00 -5.66 4.62
C PHE A 97 10.53 -5.48 4.61
N GLY A 98 11.26 -6.37 3.95
CA GLY A 98 12.71 -6.24 3.77
C GLY A 98 13.08 -4.93 3.07
N ARG A 99 12.41 -4.60 1.96
CA ARG A 99 12.64 -3.36 1.21
C ARG A 99 12.24 -2.11 1.99
N LEU A 100 11.14 -2.17 2.75
CA LEU A 100 10.73 -1.07 3.63
C LEU A 100 11.78 -0.83 4.72
N ALA A 101 12.34 -1.90 5.32
CA ALA A 101 13.42 -1.78 6.29
C ALA A 101 14.68 -1.17 5.67
N GLU A 102 15.08 -1.58 4.46
CA GLU A 102 16.23 -0.98 3.77
C GLU A 102 16.03 0.52 3.53
N ALA A 103 14.83 0.93 3.11
CA ALA A 103 14.49 2.33 2.89
C ALA A 103 14.53 3.14 4.20
N GLU A 104 13.90 2.65 5.27
CA GLU A 104 13.92 3.32 6.57
C GLU A 104 15.34 3.38 7.17
N ALA A 105 16.11 2.29 7.06
CA ALA A 105 17.49 2.23 7.50
C ALA A 105 18.35 3.30 6.82
N ALA A 106 18.17 3.50 5.51
CA ALA A 106 18.88 4.52 4.76
C ALA A 106 18.52 5.95 5.22
N VAL A 107 17.24 6.23 5.48
CA VAL A 107 16.77 7.53 5.99
C VAL A 107 17.31 7.81 7.40
N HIS A 108 17.35 6.79 8.25
CA HIS A 108 17.76 6.91 9.65
C HIS A 108 19.27 6.71 9.88
N GLY A 109 20.03 6.24 8.89
CA GLY A 109 21.47 5.99 9.00
C GLY A 109 21.82 4.82 9.94
N ILE A 110 21.00 3.78 9.96
CA ILE A 110 21.18 2.59 10.82
C ILE A 110 21.22 1.31 9.99
N GLU A 111 21.55 0.18 10.62
CA GLU A 111 21.44 -1.14 9.99
C GLU A 111 19.95 -1.56 9.84
N PRO A 112 19.54 -2.21 8.74
CA PRO A 112 18.15 -2.66 8.54
C PRO A 112 17.60 -3.53 9.67
N ALA A 113 18.43 -4.38 10.26
CA ALA A 113 18.05 -5.22 11.39
C ALA A 113 17.72 -4.44 12.69
N ARG A 114 18.07 -3.15 12.75
CA ARG A 114 17.81 -2.24 13.88
C ARG A 114 16.64 -1.30 13.64
N VAL A 115 15.99 -1.36 12.48
CA VAL A 115 14.85 -0.51 12.15
C VAL A 115 13.70 -0.77 13.10
N HIS A 116 13.16 0.32 13.64
CA HIS A 116 11.89 0.35 14.37
C HIS A 116 10.86 0.98 13.45
N PHE A 117 9.93 0.17 12.96
CA PHE A 117 8.86 0.68 12.12
C PHE A 117 7.83 1.41 12.97
N HIS A 118 7.86 2.75 12.95
CA HIS A 118 6.92 3.56 13.71
C HIS A 118 5.53 3.61 13.07
N GLU A 119 5.48 3.61 11.73
CA GLU A 119 4.23 3.63 10.96
C GLU A 119 3.98 2.27 10.29
N VAL A 120 5.03 1.68 9.71
CA VAL A 120 4.93 0.44 8.91
C VAL A 120 4.85 -0.84 9.78
N GLY A 121 5.13 -0.74 11.08
CA GLY A 121 5.13 -1.86 12.03
C GLY A 121 3.79 -2.05 12.74
N ALA A 122 2.86 -1.14 12.46
CA ALA A 122 1.51 -1.16 13.00
C ALA A 122 0.69 -2.30 12.37
N LEU A 123 -0.39 -2.67 13.07
CA LEU A 123 -1.23 -3.80 12.70
C LEU A 123 -1.91 -3.59 11.33
N ASP A 124 -2.31 -2.37 11.01
CA ASP A 124 -2.89 -1.98 9.73
C ASP A 124 -1.92 -2.22 8.56
N ALA A 125 -0.66 -1.81 8.69
CA ALA A 125 0.36 -2.05 7.66
C ALA A 125 0.63 -3.54 7.42
N ILE A 126 0.68 -4.35 8.48
CA ILE A 126 0.82 -5.82 8.37
C ILE A 126 -0.38 -6.42 7.62
N VAL A 127 -1.59 -5.99 7.98
CA VAL A 127 -2.82 -6.44 7.35
C VAL A 127 -2.88 -6.04 5.88
N ASP A 128 -2.48 -4.82 5.56
CA ASP A 128 -2.46 -4.30 4.21
C ASP A 128 -1.49 -5.10 3.33
N ILE A 129 -0.25 -5.29 3.77
CA ILE A 129 0.78 -5.99 3.01
C ILE A 129 0.43 -7.48 2.85
N VAL A 130 0.10 -8.17 3.94
CA VAL A 130 -0.22 -9.60 3.89
C VAL A 130 -1.56 -9.85 3.19
N GLY A 131 -2.55 -8.98 3.41
CA GLY A 131 -3.84 -9.04 2.73
C GLY A 131 -3.68 -8.85 1.22
N CYS A 132 -2.90 -7.87 0.79
CA CYS A 132 -2.58 -7.70 -0.64
C CYS A 132 -1.80 -8.89 -1.21
N ALA A 133 -0.85 -9.45 -0.46
CA ALA A 133 -0.10 -10.63 -0.88
C ALA A 133 -1.04 -11.83 -1.13
N LEU A 134 -1.99 -12.07 -0.22
CA LEU A 134 -3.01 -13.11 -0.35
C LEU A 134 -3.97 -12.83 -1.51
N GLY A 135 -4.38 -11.58 -1.70
CA GLY A 135 -5.26 -11.19 -2.82
C GLY A 135 -4.57 -11.37 -4.18
N LEU A 136 -3.30 -11.00 -4.29
CA LEU A 136 -2.49 -11.21 -5.49
C LEU A 136 -2.27 -12.70 -5.76
N ASP A 137 -1.99 -13.50 -4.73
CA ASP A 137 -1.85 -14.95 -4.83
C ASP A 137 -3.15 -15.60 -5.33
N ALA A 138 -4.29 -15.21 -4.77
CA ALA A 138 -5.61 -15.71 -5.16
C ALA A 138 -5.95 -15.42 -6.63
N LEU A 139 -5.46 -14.31 -7.18
CA LEU A 139 -5.61 -13.95 -8.59
C LEU A 139 -4.51 -14.55 -9.50
N GLY A 140 -3.53 -15.25 -8.93
CA GLY A 140 -2.38 -15.78 -9.65
C GLY A 140 -1.48 -14.69 -10.22
N LEU A 141 -1.42 -13.52 -9.56
CA LEU A 141 -0.68 -12.35 -10.03
C LEU A 141 0.75 -12.25 -9.48
N LEU A 142 1.12 -13.03 -8.45
CA LEU A 142 2.46 -12.99 -7.86
C LEU A 142 3.56 -13.48 -8.81
N ASP A 143 3.23 -14.42 -9.72
CA ASP A 143 4.13 -14.92 -10.77
C ASP A 143 3.79 -14.37 -12.16
N ALA A 144 2.85 -13.41 -12.24
CA ALA A 144 2.42 -12.78 -13.48
C ALA A 144 3.07 -11.41 -13.66
N PRO A 145 3.15 -10.88 -14.90
CA PRO A 145 3.51 -9.49 -15.10
C PRO A 145 2.51 -8.57 -14.42
N VAL A 146 3.00 -7.70 -13.55
CA VAL A 146 2.24 -6.62 -12.93
C VAL A 146 2.92 -5.30 -13.28
N THR A 147 2.15 -4.37 -13.84
CA THR A 147 2.60 -3.02 -14.16
C THR A 147 1.79 -2.02 -13.37
N VAL A 148 2.46 -1.01 -12.83
CA VAL A 148 1.83 0.10 -12.10
C VAL A 148 2.02 1.37 -12.92
N SER A 149 1.00 2.20 -13.03
CA SER A 149 1.12 3.53 -13.64
C SER A 149 2.11 4.41 -12.85
N PRO A 150 2.66 5.48 -13.44
CA PRO A 150 3.37 6.50 -12.66
C PRO A 150 2.49 7.00 -11.50
N ILE A 151 3.11 7.20 -10.34
CA ILE A 151 2.45 7.73 -9.14
C ILE A 151 2.69 9.24 -9.10
N ALA A 152 1.64 10.03 -8.91
CA ALA A 152 1.80 11.46 -8.68
C ALA A 152 2.49 11.71 -7.33
N VAL A 153 3.78 12.08 -7.37
CA VAL A 153 4.59 12.42 -6.19
C VAL A 153 4.60 13.93 -5.88
N GLY A 154 3.80 14.71 -6.61
CA GLY A 154 3.80 16.17 -6.58
C GLY A 154 4.98 16.77 -7.35
N ASP A 155 4.72 17.86 -8.07
CA ASP A 155 5.77 18.62 -8.74
C ASP A 155 6.24 19.75 -7.81
N THR A 156 7.54 19.82 -7.51
CA THR A 156 8.09 21.01 -6.85
C THR A 156 8.28 22.10 -7.90
N VAL A 157 7.35 23.05 -8.00
CA VAL A 157 7.63 24.31 -8.70
C VAL A 157 8.50 25.16 -7.77
N THR A 158 9.82 25.10 -7.93
CA THR A 158 10.71 26.12 -7.35
C THR A 158 10.57 27.41 -8.15
N GLY A 159 9.43 28.10 -7.97
CA GLY A 159 9.29 29.49 -8.37
C GLY A 159 10.04 30.33 -7.36
N ALA A 160 11.29 30.69 -7.67
CA ALA A 160 11.90 31.83 -7.00
C ALA A 160 11.03 33.05 -7.33
N SER A 161 10.20 33.50 -6.39
CA SER A 161 9.49 34.76 -6.49
C SER A 161 10.50 35.91 -6.33
N SER A 162 11.33 36.14 -7.34
CA SER A 162 11.79 37.49 -7.62
C SER A 162 10.81 38.07 -8.63
N SER A 163 9.86 38.86 -8.18
CA SER A 163 9.08 39.75 -9.04
C SER A 163 8.70 40.96 -8.20
N PRO A 164 8.81 42.17 -8.74
CA PRO A 164 8.16 42.46 -10.02
C PRO A 164 8.98 43.33 -10.98
N SER A 165 8.92 43.00 -12.26
CA SER A 165 8.79 44.02 -13.29
C SER A 165 7.67 43.60 -14.22
N ALA A 166 6.49 44.19 -13.99
CA ALA A 166 5.43 44.20 -14.97
C ALA A 166 5.91 44.94 -16.21
N SER A 167 5.84 44.29 -17.37
CA SER A 167 5.76 44.99 -18.66
C SER A 167 4.66 44.32 -19.47
N SER A 168 3.47 44.91 -19.43
CA SER A 168 2.37 44.58 -20.32
C SER A 168 2.74 44.95 -21.76
N PRO A 169 2.54 44.09 -22.77
CA PRO A 169 2.39 44.56 -24.13
C PRO A 169 0.95 45.01 -24.34
N SER A 170 0.79 46.29 -24.67
CA SER A 170 -0.47 46.84 -25.17
C SER A 170 -0.87 46.15 -26.48
N ALA A 171 -2.09 45.64 -26.55
CA ALA A 171 -2.82 45.50 -27.80
C ALA A 171 -4.11 46.31 -27.68
N GLN A 172 -4.13 47.48 -28.31
CA GLN A 172 -5.36 48.24 -28.54
C GLN A 172 -6.22 47.54 -29.61
N PRO A 173 -7.55 47.68 -29.54
CA PRO A 173 -8.47 47.11 -30.51
C PRO A 173 -8.60 48.04 -31.73
N THR A 174 -8.65 47.46 -32.93
CA THR A 174 -9.15 48.16 -34.12
C THR A 174 -10.51 47.59 -34.51
N MET A 175 -11.41 48.54 -34.79
CA MET A 175 -12.80 48.46 -35.27
C MET A 175 -13.09 47.37 -36.30
#